data_AF-A0A6P0YM37-F1
#
_entry.id   AF-A0A6P0YM37-F1
#
_cell.length_a   1.000
_cell.length_b   1.000
_cell.length_c   1.000
_cell.angle_alpha   90.00
_cell.angle_beta   90.00
_cell.angle_gamma   90.00
#
_symmetry.space_group_name_H-M   'P 1'
#
loop_
_entity.id
_entity.type
_entity.pdbx_description
1 polymer ?
#
loop_
_entity_poly.entity_id
_entity_poly.type
_entity_poly.pdbx_seq_one_letter_code
_entity_poly.pdbx_strand_id
1 'polypeptide(L)'
;MKEYNWWGRENEPPKNLKTQSQLQELGLKSISPVGVIHCRRYDVKLYDINNESSVRAKEQISEKQEKSLEKARHIAHLVQELQFYLKTNWEADAAYNDSVKAARTIMSNKESYVILDTETTGRAIR
;
A
#
# COMPACT_ATOMS: atom_id res chain seq x y z
N MET A 1 27.67 18.27 -22.92
CA MET A 1 26.43 18.78 -22.30
C MET A 1 26.50 20.29 -22.38
N LYS A 2 25.47 20.97 -22.91
CA LYS A 2 25.53 22.44 -23.12
C LYS A 2 25.04 23.18 -21.89
N GLU A 3 25.75 24.21 -21.48
CA GLU A 3 25.31 25.10 -20.40
C GLU A 3 24.45 26.22 -20.96
N TYR A 4 23.38 26.57 -20.25
CA TYR A 4 22.40 27.59 -20.63
C TYR A 4 22.15 28.56 -19.47
N ASN A 5 21.75 29.79 -19.78
CA ASN A 5 21.44 30.82 -18.80
C ASN A 5 19.98 31.27 -18.95
N TRP A 6 19.16 31.06 -17.92
CA TRP A 6 17.74 31.46 -17.92
C TRP A 6 17.52 32.97 -17.74
N TRP A 7 18.54 33.72 -17.30
CA TRP A 7 18.40 35.12 -16.87
C TRP A 7 18.48 36.15 -18.00
N GLY A 8 17.91 35.87 -19.17
CA GLY A 8 17.82 36.82 -20.30
C GLY A 8 19.17 37.23 -20.90
N ARG A 9 20.16 36.34 -20.87
CA ARG A 9 21.47 36.53 -21.50
C ARG A 9 21.49 35.90 -22.91
N GLU A 10 22.57 36.11 -23.66
CA GLU A 10 22.74 35.62 -25.06
C GLU A 10 22.54 34.11 -25.27
N ASN A 11 22.54 33.28 -24.21
CA ASN A 11 22.47 31.81 -24.28
C ASN A 11 21.25 31.26 -23.52
N GLU A 12 20.07 31.76 -23.85
CA GLU A 12 18.79 31.24 -23.37
C GLU A 12 18.53 29.83 -23.98
N PRO A 13 17.98 28.88 -23.20
CA PRO A 13 17.66 27.57 -23.76
C PRO A 13 16.56 27.67 -24.84
N PRO A 14 16.70 26.97 -25.98
CA PRO A 14 15.71 27.00 -27.02
C PRO A 14 14.38 26.33 -26.57
N LYS A 15 13.26 26.74 -27.17
CA LYS A 15 11.89 26.38 -26.73
C LYS A 15 11.59 24.88 -26.68
N ASN A 16 12.30 24.08 -27.47
CA ASN A 16 12.20 22.62 -27.52
C ASN A 16 12.81 21.95 -26.29
N LEU A 17 13.72 22.62 -25.58
CA LEU A 17 14.27 22.10 -24.34
C LEU A 17 13.27 22.26 -23.20
N LYS A 18 12.98 21.14 -22.54
CA LYS A 18 12.04 21.06 -21.43
C LYS A 18 12.74 20.59 -20.16
N THR A 19 12.23 21.05 -19.02
CA THR A 19 12.64 20.56 -17.70
C THR A 19 12.00 19.20 -17.42
N GLN A 20 12.50 18.51 -16.38
CA GLN A 20 11.94 17.23 -15.97
C GLN A 20 10.45 17.32 -15.57
N SER A 21 10.01 18.41 -14.95
CA SER A 21 8.59 18.60 -14.60
C SER A 21 7.71 18.75 -15.84
N GLN A 22 8.16 19.54 -16.81
CA GLN A 22 7.46 19.72 -18.09
C GLN A 22 7.39 18.43 -18.90
N LEU A 23 8.43 17.58 -18.84
CA LEU A 23 8.38 16.26 -19.47
C LEU A 23 7.31 15.35 -18.86
N GLN A 24 7.13 15.40 -17.54
CA GLN A 24 6.12 14.58 -16.86
C GLN A 24 4.70 14.97 -17.29
N GLU A 25 4.43 16.26 -17.44
CA GLU A 25 3.15 16.78 -17.96
C GLU A 25 2.89 16.33 -19.40
N LEU A 26 3.94 16.21 -20.21
CA LEU A 26 3.87 15.73 -21.59
C LEU A 26 3.84 14.20 -21.72
N GLY A 27 3.87 13.44 -20.62
CA GLY A 27 3.92 11.98 -20.65
C GLY A 27 5.25 11.42 -21.19
N LEU A 28 6.33 12.19 -21.09
CA LEU A 28 7.67 11.78 -21.52
C LEU A 28 8.55 11.41 -20.31
N LYS A 29 9.41 10.44 -20.51
CA LYS A 29 10.45 10.00 -19.57
C LYS A 29 11.80 10.56 -20.01
N SER A 30 12.51 11.18 -19.08
CA SER A 30 13.89 11.64 -19.27
C SER A 30 14.85 10.46 -19.41
N ILE A 31 15.66 10.43 -20.47
CA ILE A 31 16.78 9.50 -20.65
C ILE A 31 18.09 10.23 -20.33
N SER A 32 18.48 11.17 -21.19
CA SER A 32 19.76 11.86 -21.10
C SER A 32 19.57 13.37 -21.27
N PRO A 33 20.07 14.19 -20.34
CA PRO A 33 20.00 15.64 -20.45
C PRO A 33 20.95 16.17 -21.55
N VAL A 34 20.45 17.07 -22.37
CA VAL A 34 21.21 17.72 -23.45
C VAL A 34 21.91 18.99 -22.93
N GLY A 35 21.32 19.62 -21.91
CA GLY A 35 21.88 20.80 -21.30
C GLY A 35 21.54 20.98 -19.82
N VAL A 36 22.16 21.99 -19.23
CA VAL A 36 22.03 22.36 -17.82
C VAL A 36 21.92 23.86 -17.69
N ILE A 37 21.10 24.30 -16.76
CA ILE A 37 21.12 25.66 -16.23
C ILE A 37 21.61 25.56 -14.79
N HIS A 38 22.76 26.15 -14.51
CA HIS A 38 23.29 26.22 -13.15
C HIS A 38 22.52 27.25 -12.34
N CYS A 39 21.86 26.80 -11.27
CA CYS A 39 21.19 27.68 -10.32
C CYS A 39 21.85 27.54 -8.93
N ARG A 40 21.68 28.56 -8.09
CA ARG A 40 22.34 28.63 -6.77
C ARG A 40 22.08 27.42 -5.85
N ARG A 41 20.90 26.78 -5.95
CA ARG A 41 20.49 25.66 -5.08
C ARG A 41 20.61 24.29 -5.74
N TYR A 42 20.35 24.20 -7.03
CA TYR A 42 20.36 22.94 -7.78
C TYR A 42 20.47 23.23 -9.28
N ASP A 43 21.06 22.30 -10.00
CA ASP A 43 21.16 22.37 -11.46
C ASP A 43 19.85 21.94 -12.11
N VAL A 44 19.33 22.76 -13.02
CA VAL A 44 18.16 22.43 -13.81
C VAL A 44 18.61 21.72 -15.08
N LYS A 45 18.30 20.42 -15.17
CA LYS A 45 18.56 19.63 -16.37
C LYS A 45 17.52 19.89 -17.45
N LEU A 46 17.99 20.01 -18.68
CA LEU A 46 17.19 20.25 -19.86
C LEU A 46 17.25 19.06 -20.81
N TYR A 47 16.10 18.73 -21.39
CA TYR A 47 15.89 17.58 -22.25
C TYR A 47 15.24 18.02 -23.55
N ASP A 48 15.65 17.45 -24.67
CA ASP A 48 15.12 17.79 -25.98
C ASP A 48 14.00 16.85 -26.38
N ILE A 49 12.79 17.38 -26.57
CA ILE A 49 11.60 16.60 -26.93
C ILE A 49 11.69 15.97 -28.32
N ASN A 50 12.51 16.55 -29.20
CA ASN A 50 12.66 16.08 -30.58
C ASN A 50 13.77 15.03 -30.72
N ASN A 51 14.45 14.68 -29.63
CA ASN A 51 15.58 13.76 -29.65
C ASN A 51 15.28 12.51 -28.82
N GLU A 52 15.16 11.37 -29.51
CA GLU A 52 14.90 10.05 -28.91
C GLU A 52 16.02 9.57 -27.97
N SER A 53 17.24 10.09 -28.11
CA SER A 53 18.33 9.81 -27.17
C SER A 53 18.22 10.62 -25.87
N SER A 54 17.40 11.67 -25.85
CA SER A 54 17.18 12.53 -24.69
C SER A 54 15.91 12.18 -23.92
N VAL A 55 14.82 11.88 -24.63
CA VAL A 55 13.51 11.56 -24.06
C VAL A 55 12.89 10.35 -24.72
N ARG A 56 12.00 9.66 -23.99
CA ARG A 56 11.17 8.58 -24.52
C ARG A 56 9.74 8.74 -24.05
N ALA A 57 8.77 8.20 -24.78
CA ALA A 57 7.43 8.05 -24.26
C ALA A 57 7.47 7.29 -22.92
N LYS A 58 6.76 7.81 -21.91
CA LYS A 58 6.56 7.09 -20.66
C LYS A 58 5.63 5.92 -20.96
N GLU A 59 6.08 4.70 -20.70
CA GLU A 59 5.24 3.52 -20.84
C GLU A 59 4.03 3.66 -19.92
N GLN A 60 2.84 3.56 -20.52
CA GLN A 60 1.61 3.45 -19.77
C GLN A 60 1.56 2.05 -19.14
N ILE A 61 1.08 2.00 -17.91
CA ILE A 61 0.87 0.72 -17.21
C ILE A 61 -0.18 -0.04 -18.01
N SER A 62 0.09 -1.31 -18.32
CA SER A 62 -0.90 -2.18 -18.96
C SER A 62 -2.06 -2.42 -18.00
N GLU A 63 -3.29 -2.55 -18.52
CA GLU A 63 -4.47 -2.94 -17.72
C GLU A 63 -4.21 -4.17 -16.83
N LYS A 64 -3.40 -5.13 -17.30
CA LYS A 64 -3.03 -6.32 -16.52
C LYS A 64 -2.15 -5.98 -15.31
N GLN A 65 -1.21 -5.05 -15.49
CA GLN A 65 -0.33 -4.58 -14.42
C GLN A 65 -1.12 -3.73 -13.41
N GLU A 66 -2.07 -2.93 -13.88
CA GLU A 66 -2.97 -2.14 -13.04
C GLU A 66 -3.84 -3.05 -12.15
N LYS A 67 -4.53 -4.04 -12.74
CA LYS A 67 -5.30 -5.04 -11.98
C LYS A 67 -4.43 -5.82 -10.97
N SER A 68 -3.17 -6.06 -11.30
CA SER A 68 -2.24 -6.75 -10.40
C SER A 68 -1.85 -5.86 -9.22
N LEU A 69 -1.64 -4.56 -9.45
CA LEU A 69 -1.38 -3.57 -8.40
C LEU A 69 -2.58 -3.40 -7.47
N GLU A 70 -3.80 -3.37 -8.00
CA GLU A 70 -5.02 -3.32 -7.18
C GLU A 70 -5.15 -4.54 -6.28
N LYS A 71 -4.94 -5.76 -6.83
CA LYS A 71 -4.92 -6.99 -6.02
C LYS A 71 -3.86 -6.95 -4.93
N ALA A 72 -2.65 -6.50 -5.25
CA ALA A 72 -1.57 -6.39 -4.27
C ALA A 72 -1.91 -5.40 -3.14
N ARG A 73 -2.52 -4.25 -3.46
CA ARG A 73 -2.99 -3.28 -2.47
C ARG A 73 -4.05 -3.87 -1.55
N HIS A 74 -5.02 -4.57 -2.11
CA HIS A 74 -6.08 -5.22 -1.33
C HIS A 74 -5.52 -6.29 -0.37
N ILE A 75 -4.59 -7.13 -0.86
CA ILE A 75 -3.93 -8.13 -0.02
C ILE A 75 -3.14 -7.46 1.11
N ALA A 76 -2.39 -6.40 0.81
CA ALA A 76 -1.62 -5.68 1.83
C ALA A 76 -2.53 -5.10 2.93
N HIS A 77 -3.68 -4.54 2.55
CA HIS A 77 -4.68 -4.05 3.49
C HIS A 77 -5.21 -5.16 4.40
N LEU A 78 -5.63 -6.29 3.84
CA LEU A 78 -6.12 -7.43 4.61
C LEU A 78 -5.06 -7.99 5.58
N VAL A 79 -3.81 -8.06 5.14
CA VAL A 79 -2.70 -8.52 6.00
C VAL A 79 -2.52 -7.56 7.17
N GLN A 80 -2.59 -6.25 6.93
CA GLN A 80 -2.50 -5.25 7.98
C GLN A 80 -3.66 -5.34 8.98
N GLU A 81 -4.89 -5.51 8.50
CA GLU A 81 -6.07 -5.71 9.36
C GLU A 81 -5.97 -6.98 10.18
N LEU A 82 -5.54 -8.08 9.57
CA LEU A 82 -5.33 -9.36 10.26
C LEU A 82 -4.26 -9.22 11.35
N GLN A 83 -3.13 -8.57 11.05
CA GLN A 83 -2.08 -8.32 12.03
C GLN A 83 -2.59 -7.46 13.20
N PHE A 84 -3.42 -6.45 12.91
CA PHE A 84 -4.03 -5.63 13.94
C PHE A 84 -4.95 -6.47 14.83
N TYR A 85 -5.84 -7.26 14.24
CA TYR A 85 -6.73 -8.16 14.97
C TYR A 85 -5.97 -9.19 15.82
N LEU A 86 -4.92 -9.81 15.26
CA LEU A 86 -4.03 -10.72 15.96
C LEU A 86 -3.21 -10.06 17.06
N LYS A 87 -3.15 -8.74 17.12
CA LYS A 87 -2.49 -8.04 18.23
C LYS A 87 -3.47 -7.66 19.34
N THR A 88 -4.73 -7.42 19.00
CA THR A 88 -5.70 -6.81 19.93
C THR A 88 -6.73 -7.79 20.48
N ASN A 89 -7.25 -8.70 19.65
CA ASN A 89 -8.50 -9.40 19.95
C ASN A 89 -8.39 -10.93 19.95
N TRP A 90 -7.35 -11.50 19.33
CA TRP A 90 -7.28 -12.95 19.13
C TRP A 90 -7.30 -13.78 20.42
N GLU A 91 -6.70 -13.27 21.50
CA GLU A 91 -6.63 -13.99 22.78
C GLU A 91 -8.01 -14.19 23.38
N ALA A 92 -8.86 -13.16 23.31
CA ALA A 92 -10.24 -13.21 23.81
C ALA A 92 -11.07 -14.23 23.02
N ASP A 93 -10.96 -14.22 21.70
CA ASP A 93 -11.70 -15.14 20.84
C ASP A 93 -11.18 -16.58 20.96
N ALA A 94 -9.87 -16.79 21.12
CA ALA A 94 -9.29 -18.09 21.41
C ALA A 94 -9.77 -18.65 22.75
N ALA A 95 -9.71 -17.83 23.82
CA ALA A 95 -10.17 -18.22 25.14
C ALA A 95 -11.68 -18.55 25.17
N TYR A 96 -12.50 -17.78 24.44
CA TYR A 96 -13.92 -18.09 24.28
C TYR A 96 -14.13 -19.46 23.61
N ASN A 97 -13.45 -19.72 22.49
CA ASN A 97 -13.56 -20.98 21.77
C ASN A 97 -13.12 -22.18 22.61
N ASP A 98 -12.03 -22.04 23.37
CA ASP A 98 -11.54 -23.06 24.29
C ASP A 98 -12.53 -23.31 25.43
N SER A 99 -13.13 -22.26 25.98
CA SER A 99 -14.17 -22.37 27.01
C SER A 99 -15.41 -23.11 26.49
N VAL A 100 -15.86 -22.81 25.27
CA VAL A 100 -16.98 -23.51 24.63
C VAL A 100 -16.64 -24.98 24.39
N LYS A 101 -15.42 -25.29 23.94
CA LYS A 101 -14.95 -26.67 23.77
C LYS A 101 -14.96 -27.42 25.10
N ALA A 102 -14.38 -26.83 26.15
CA ALA A 102 -14.33 -27.41 27.48
C ALA A 102 -15.73 -27.68 28.03
N ALA A 103 -16.65 -26.70 27.91
CA ALA A 103 -18.04 -26.87 28.31
C ALA A 103 -18.72 -28.02 27.57
N ARG A 104 -18.54 -28.13 26.25
CA ARG A 104 -19.07 -29.26 25.45
C ARG A 104 -18.51 -30.60 25.91
N THR A 105 -17.21 -30.67 26.24
CA THR A 105 -16.58 -31.88 26.77
C THR A 105 -17.17 -32.27 28.12
N ILE A 106 -17.32 -31.32 29.05
CA ILE A 106 -17.92 -31.58 30.36
C ILE A 106 -19.37 -32.05 30.20
N MET A 107 -20.16 -31.39 29.35
CA MET A 107 -21.55 -31.76 29.07
C MET A 107 -21.69 -33.13 28.38
N SER A 108 -20.66 -33.61 27.70
CA SER A 108 -20.69 -34.93 27.05
C SER A 108 -20.67 -36.10 28.05
N ASN A 109 -20.13 -35.87 29.25
CA ASN A 109 -20.12 -36.86 30.32
C ASN A 109 -21.14 -36.48 31.41
N LYS A 110 -22.32 -37.11 31.35
CA LYS A 110 -23.45 -36.85 32.25
C LYS A 110 -23.19 -37.22 33.71
N GLU A 111 -22.13 -37.97 34.00
CA GLU A 111 -21.74 -38.32 35.38
C GLU A 111 -20.88 -37.24 36.05
N SER A 112 -20.27 -36.35 35.26
CA SER A 112 -19.34 -35.32 35.77
C SER A 112 -20.02 -34.05 36.30
N TYR A 113 -21.34 -33.91 36.17
CA TYR A 113 -22.04 -32.72 36.63
C TYR A 113 -23.46 -33.06 37.08
N VAL A 114 -23.93 -32.34 38.10
CA VAL A 114 -25.31 -32.41 38.59
C VAL A 114 -26.00 -31.12 38.20
N ILE A 115 -27.11 -31.23 37.46
CA ILE A 115 -27.97 -30.07 37.18
C ILE A 115 -28.78 -29.83 38.46
N LEU A 116 -28.42 -28.79 39.20
CA LEU A 116 -29.20 -28.33 40.35
C LEU A 116 -30.38 -27.51 39.83
N ASP A 117 -31.50 -28.20 39.63
CA ASP A 117 -32.77 -27.54 39.38
C ASP A 117 -33.35 -27.08 40.73
N THR A 118 -33.47 -25.76 40.87
CA THR A 118 -33.98 -25.11 42.08
C THR A 118 -35.50 -25.25 42.24
N GLU A 119 -36.21 -25.71 41.20
CA GLU A 119 -37.66 -25.98 41.27
C GLU A 119 -37.97 -27.41 41.74
N THR A 120 -37.07 -28.37 41.56
CA THR A 120 -37.30 -29.80 41.89
C THR A 120 -36.52 -30.32 43.10
N THR A 121 -35.48 -29.61 43.56
CA THR A 121 -34.67 -30.00 44.73
C THR A 121 -35.39 -29.89 46.09
N GLY A 122 -36.62 -29.37 46.13
CA GLY A 122 -37.46 -29.29 47.34
C GLY A 122 -38.48 -30.43 47.52
N ARG A 123 -38.55 -31.43 46.63
CA ARG A 123 -39.57 -32.50 46.69
C ARG A 123 -38.99 -33.91 46.61
N ALA A 124 -38.12 -34.27 47.54
CA ALA A 124 -37.92 -35.68 47.91
C ALA A 124 -37.23 -35.75 49.27
N ILE A 125 -38.02 -35.95 50.33
CA ILE A 125 -37.80 -36.83 51.50
C ILE A 125 -39.04 -36.59 52.40
N ARG A 126 -40.05 -37.44 52.23
CA ARG A 126 -40.99 -37.91 53.25
C ARG A 126 -41.51 -39.26 52.81
#